data_AF-A0A7V0WE02-F1
#
_entry.id   AF-A0A7V0WE02-F1
#
_cell.length_a   1.000
_cell.length_b   1.000
_cell.length_c   1.000
_cell.angle_alpha   90.00
_cell.angle_beta   90.00
_cell.angle_gamma   90.00
#
_symmetry.space_group_name_H-M   'P 1'
#
loop_
_entity.id
_entity.type
_entity.pdbx_description
1 polymer ?
#
loop_
_entity_poly.entity_id
_entity_poly.type
_entity_poly.pdbx_seq_one_letter_code
_entity_poly.pdbx_strand_id
1 'polypeptide(L)'
;MFQLKGDEVSVRAEPFFFSFPKKGKEFSFNWAINGKKIKTEKPNVVNLRVNKNRESGQSTITLNAKNLFREFQFANNNFMVNFGQ
;
A
#
# COMPACT_ATOMS: atom_id res chain seq x y z
N MET A 1 6.07 0.19 -13.11
CA MET A 1 6.19 -1.26 -12.80
C MET A 1 7.39 -1.43 -11.90
N PHE A 2 7.23 -2.03 -10.72
CA PHE A 2 8.34 -2.23 -9.78
C PHE A 2 8.83 -3.68 -9.84
N GLN A 3 10.12 -3.86 -10.08
CA GLN A 3 10.79 -5.16 -10.08
C GLN A 3 11.57 -5.29 -8.78
N LEU A 4 11.32 -6.35 -8.03
CA LEU A 4 11.97 -6.59 -6.74
C LEU A 4 12.99 -7.71 -6.86
N LYS A 5 14.26 -7.38 -6.59
CA LYS A 5 15.34 -8.34 -6.35
C LYS A 5 15.47 -8.56 -4.85
N GLY A 6 14.63 -9.43 -4.29
CA GLY A 6 14.59 -9.75 -2.87
C GLY A 6 13.23 -10.29 -2.42
N ASP A 7 13.19 -10.81 -1.19
CA ASP A 7 12.01 -11.51 -0.66
C ASP A 7 10.95 -10.59 -0.08
N GLU A 8 11.27 -9.32 0.23
CA GLU A 8 10.37 -8.39 0.91
C GLU A 8 10.46 -6.97 0.35
N VAL A 9 9.31 -6.30 0.23
CA VAL A 9 9.22 -4.86 0.03
C VAL A 9 8.22 -4.27 1.02
N SER A 10 8.53 -3.09 1.53
CA SER A 10 7.59 -2.25 2.27
C SER A 10 7.22 -1.03 1.44
N VAL A 11 5.92 -0.82 1.21
CA VAL A 11 5.42 0.38 0.56
C VAL A 11 4.73 1.25 1.60
N ARG A 12 5.15 2.50 1.69
CA ARG A 12 4.57 3.48 2.62
C ARG A 12 3.81 4.55 1.85
N ALA A 13 2.58 4.82 2.28
CA ALA A 13 1.78 5.93 1.82
C ALA A 13 2.12 7.19 2.64
N GLU A 14 2.61 8.22 1.97
CA GLU A 14 2.89 9.54 2.55
C GLU A 14 2.07 10.60 1.79
N PRO A 15 0.91 11.02 2.33
CA PRO A 15 0.06 12.02 1.70
C PRO A 15 0.74 13.40 1.63
N PHE A 16 1.19 13.83 0.44
CA PHE A 16 1.97 15.08 0.26
C PHE A 16 1.19 16.38 0.49
N PHE A 17 -0.12 16.39 0.24
CA PHE A 17 -0.98 17.59 0.38
C PHE A 17 -1.35 17.96 1.83
N PHE A 18 -0.80 17.26 2.83
CA PHE A 18 -1.22 17.35 4.24
C PHE A 18 -0.10 17.86 5.15
N SER A 19 0.55 18.94 4.76
CA SER A 19 1.64 19.62 5.51
C SER A 19 1.23 20.23 6.87
N PHE A 20 0.11 19.80 7.47
CA PHE A 20 -0.20 20.09 8.87
C PHE A 20 -0.16 18.80 9.71
N PRO A 21 0.73 18.72 10.70
CA PRO A 21 0.98 17.49 11.44
C PRO A 21 -0.10 17.35 12.52
N LYS A 22 -1.21 16.70 12.17
CA LYS A 22 -2.05 16.08 13.18
C LYS A 22 -2.08 14.58 12.93
N LYS A 23 -1.31 13.92 13.80
CA LYS A 23 -1.20 12.48 14.13
C LYS A 23 -2.17 11.59 13.35
N GLY A 24 -1.66 10.49 12.78
CA GLY A 24 -2.29 9.58 11.79
C GLY A 24 -3.65 8.94 12.10
N LYS A 25 -4.44 9.47 13.03
CA LYS A 25 -5.86 9.17 13.25
C LYS A 25 -6.81 9.91 12.29
N GLU A 26 -6.31 10.86 11.50
CA GLU A 26 -7.15 11.64 10.57
C GLU A 26 -7.36 10.96 9.21
N PHE A 27 -6.64 9.87 8.95
CA PHE A 27 -6.68 9.17 7.67
C PHE A 27 -7.02 7.70 7.83
N SER A 28 -7.91 7.22 6.97
CA SER A 28 -8.11 5.79 6.73
C SER A 28 -7.28 5.37 5.53
N PHE A 29 -6.53 4.29 5.69
CA PHE A 29 -5.76 3.64 4.62
C PHE A 29 -6.32 2.24 4.42
N ASN A 30 -6.77 1.95 3.20
CA ASN A 30 -7.32 0.65 2.83
C ASN A 30 -6.44 0.05 1.74
N TRP A 31 -5.75 -1.03 2.09
CA TRP A 31 -4.92 -1.79 1.18
C TRP A 31 -5.67 -3.00 0.63
N ALA A 32 -5.44 -3.30 -0.64
CA ALA A 32 -5.86 -4.54 -1.26
C ALA A 32 -4.76 -5.12 -2.14
N ILE A 33 -4.64 -6.44 -2.13
CA ILE A 33 -3.76 -7.22 -3.00
C ILE A 33 -4.65 -8.06 -3.91
N ASN A 34 -4.51 -7.90 -5.22
CA ASN A 34 -5.32 -8.60 -6.23
C ASN A 34 -6.83 -8.49 -5.95
N GLY A 35 -7.28 -7.29 -5.59
CA GLY A 35 -8.68 -6.99 -5.27
C GLY A 35 -9.14 -7.44 -3.87
N LYS A 36 -8.33 -8.19 -3.12
CA LYS A 36 -8.67 -8.64 -1.76
C LYS A 36 -8.11 -7.68 -0.71
N LYS A 37 -8.99 -7.14 0.13
CA LYS A 37 -8.57 -6.28 1.25
C LYS A 37 -7.67 -7.04 2.22
N ILE A 38 -6.63 -6.37 2.70
CA ILE A 38 -5.69 -6.93 3.67
C ILE A 38 -5.64 -6.05 4.92
N LYS A 39 -5.21 -6.65 6.03
CA LYS A 39 -4.88 -5.90 7.26
C LYS A 39 -3.39 -5.66 7.30
N THR A 40 -2.99 -4.51 7.82
CA THR A 40 -1.59 -4.14 8.01
C THR A 40 -1.37 -3.75 9.47
N GLU A 41 -0.16 -4.00 9.98
CA GLU A 41 0.20 -3.61 11.36
C GLU A 41 0.23 -2.09 11.52
N LYS A 42 0.73 -1.39 10.49
CA LYS A 42 0.70 0.07 10.38
C LYS A 42 -0.24 0.44 9.25
N PRO A 43 -1.30 1.24 9.48
CA PRO A 43 -2.31 1.54 8.45
C PRO A 43 -1.73 2.08 7.14
N ASN A 44 -0.71 2.93 7.21
CA ASN A 44 -0.09 3.55 6.04
C ASN A 44 1.05 2.75 5.41
N VAL A 45 1.33 1.52 5.87
CA VAL A 45 2.41 0.67 5.35
C VAL A 45 1.84 -0.68 4.95
N VAL A 46 2.20 -1.16 3.76
CA VAL A 46 2.01 -2.55 3.35
C VAL A 46 3.36 -3.23 3.20
N ASN A 47 3.50 -4.41 3.80
CA ASN A 47 4.66 -5.28 3.61
C ASN A 47 4.25 -6.41 2.67
N LEU A 48 4.98 -6.58 1.58
CA LEU A 48 4.77 -7.64 0.61
C LEU A 48 5.96 -8.59 0.68
N ARG A 49 5.67 -9.88 0.80
CA ARG A 49 6.70 -10.92 0.88
C ARG A 49 6.47 -11.98 -0.19
N VAL A 50 7.56 -12.41 -0.81
CA VAL A 50 7.57 -13.57 -1.69
C VAL A 50 7.57 -14.82 -0.82
N ASN A 51 6.65 -15.74 -1.11
CA ASN A 51 6.71 -17.05 -0.48
C ASN A 51 7.94 -17.78 -1.01
N LYS A 52 8.74 -18.38 -0.12
CA LYS A 52 10.01 -19.06 -0.43
C LYS A 52 9.94 -20.13 -1.53
N ASN A 53 8.74 -20.60 -1.88
CA ASN A 53 8.49 -21.63 -2.90
C ASN A 53 7.89 -21.07 -4.21
N ARG A 54 7.86 -19.74 -4.41
CA ARG A 54 7.43 -19.13 -5.68
C ARG A 54 8.59 -18.38 -6.31
N GLU A 55 9.03 -18.88 -7.47
CA GLU A 55 10.12 -18.31 -8.27
C GLU A 55 9.71 -17.02 -8.98
N SER A 56 8.41 -16.83 -9.26
CA SER A 56 7.91 -15.60 -9.89
C SER A 56 6.44 -15.34 -9.59
N GLY A 57 6.02 -14.10 -9.79
CA GLY A 57 4.61 -13.73 -9.71
C GLY A 57 4.36 -12.24 -9.86
N GLN A 58 3.10 -11.91 -10.16
CA GLN A 58 2.65 -10.53 -10.25
C GLN A 58 1.56 -10.29 -9.22
N SER A 59 1.57 -9.11 -8.60
CA SER A 59 0.50 -8.67 -7.72
C SER A 59 0.15 -7.21 -7.98
N THR A 60 -1.15 -6.97 -8.05
CA THR A 60 -1.74 -5.64 -8.15
C THR A 60 -2.04 -5.13 -6.75
N ILE A 61 -1.43 -4.01 -6.39
CA ILE A 61 -1.55 -3.39 -5.07
C ILE A 61 -2.39 -2.13 -5.21
N THR A 62 -3.54 -2.13 -4.57
CA THR A 62 -4.43 -0.97 -4.53
C THR A 62 -4.37 -0.33 -3.16
N LEU A 63 -4.20 0.99 -3.15
CA LEU A 63 -4.33 1.84 -1.97
C LEU A 63 -5.50 2.79 -2.16
N ASN A 64 -6.37 2.88 -1.16
CA ASN A 64 -7.33 3.96 -1.02
C ASN A 64 -7.08 4.67 0.31
N ALA A 65 -6.68 5.93 0.23
CA ALA A 65 -6.50 6.82 1.38
C ALA A 65 -7.65 7.82 1.42
N LYS A 66 -8.25 8.03 2.59
CA LYS A 66 -9.33 9.01 2.80
C LYS A 66 -9.10 9.80 4.07
N ASN A 67 -9.33 11.10 4.03
CA ASN A 67 -9.43 11.94 5.21
C ASN A 67 -10.77 11.68 5.93
N LEU A 68 -10.73 11.37 7.22
CA LEU A 68 -11.91 11.06 8.02
C LEU A 68 -12.74 12.29 8.39
N PHE A 69 -12.15 13.48 8.37
CA PHE A 69 -12.80 14.75 8.72
C PHE A 69 -13.25 15.54 7.50
N ARG A 70 -12.60 15.32 6.35
CA ARG A 70 -12.90 16.01 5.09
C ARG A 70 -13.36 14.97 4.09
N GLU A 71 -14.68 14.77 4.01
CA GLU A 71 -15.29 13.64 3.30
C GLU A 71 -14.91 13.53 1.82
N PHE A 72 -14.58 14.65 1.18
CA PHE A 72 -14.19 14.73 -0.23
C PHE A 72 -12.67 14.72 -0.46
N GLN A 73 -11.85 14.57 0.59
CA GLN A 73 -10.40 14.43 0.45
C GLN A 73 -10.01 12.96 0.48
N PHE A 74 -9.74 12.42 -0.72
CA PHE A 74 -9.27 11.06 -0.90
C PHE A 74 -8.21 11.00 -1.99
N ALA A 75 -7.40 9.94 -1.94
CA ALA A 75 -6.43 9.60 -2.95
C ALA A 75 -6.47 8.09 -3.15
N ASN A 76 -6.51 7.65 -4.40
CA ASN A 76 -6.40 6.26 -4.78
C ASN A 76 -5.18 6.08 -5.68
N ASN A 77 -4.50 4.96 -5.50
CA ASN A 77 -3.43 4.56 -6.41
C ASN A 77 -3.45 3.05 -6.58
N ASN A 78 -3.06 2.61 -7.77
CA ASN A 78 -2.87 1.22 -8.09
C ASN A 78 -1.52 1.04 -8.76
N PHE A 79 -0.72 0.13 -8.23
CA PHE A 79 0.57 -0.20 -8.81
C PHE A 79 0.79 -1.70 -8.84
N MET A 80 1.61 -2.12 -9.79
CA MET A 80 1.91 -3.51 -10.05
C MET A 80 3.33 -3.82 -9.57
N VAL A 81 3.43 -4.89 -8.80
CA VAL A 81 4.68 -5.43 -8.28
C VAL A 81 4.94 -6.77 -8.93
N ASN A 82 6.12 -6.92 -9.53
CA ASN A 82 6.61 -8.18 -10.05
C ASN A 82 7.66 -8.73 -9.08
N PHE A 83 7.48 -9.99 -8.69
CA PHE A 83 8.38 -10.77 -7.88
C PHE A 83 9.08 -11.80 -8.76
N GLY A 84 10.37 -12.01 -8.49
CA GLY A 84 11.14 -13.08 -9.10
C GLY A 84 11.55 -12.84 -10.56
N GLN A 85 12.72 -13.40 -10.88
CA GLN A 85 13.25 -13.64 -12.23
C GLN A 85 13.92 -15.00 -12.19
#